data_AF-A0A836QEP2-F1
#
_entry.id   AF-A0A836QEP2-F1
#
_cell.length_a   1.000
_cell.length_b   1.000
_cell.length_c   1.000
_cell.angle_alpha   90.00
_cell.angle_beta   90.00
_cell.angle_gamma   90.00
#
_symmetry.space_group_name_H-M   'P 1'
#
loop_
_entity.id
_entity.type
_entity.pdbx_description
1 polymer ?
#
loop_
_entity_poly.entity_id
_entity_poly.type
_entity_poly.pdbx_seq_one_letter_code
_entity_poly.pdbx_strand_id
1 'polypeptide(L)'
;MYDEPAVQEIQISSLKNFLLETFHADVEIKKCVFNNLDGKTMERISGCRIFDPKMPFKKHLPNKQEIDFEKNVCKDTKLMEKTIMVEDAGRIEDVVMYDGFEVQNIIYNVITENDSNPNNLHIVFTNKLTCTYDTADSRYHGRTVICSNPAIISTTGMIEAPARPREYYFEAMKCKTQGLDIQDVKKNYAGKFLDYHDKRLSKIAEGYLLQAVFYYMTGDVFCGSLDCRLNNAHWQKDLLHSQLKIGKLCNKHQALLDN
;
A
#
# COMPACT_ATOMS: atom_id res chain seq x y z
N MET A 1 -3.76 14.85 4.03
CA MET A 1 -2.98 13.59 4.02
C MET A 1 -2.59 13.21 5.44
N TYR A 2 -2.59 11.93 5.79
CA TYR A 2 -2.20 11.42 7.11
C TYR A 2 -0.84 10.73 7.00
N ASP A 3 0.13 11.22 7.76
CA ASP A 3 1.51 10.72 7.72
C ASP A 3 1.71 9.52 8.65
N GLU A 4 2.17 8.40 8.09
CA GLU A 4 2.71 7.28 8.86
C GLU A 4 4.21 7.18 8.59
N PRO A 5 5.07 7.75 9.46
CA PRO A 5 6.50 7.97 9.18
C PRO A 5 7.34 6.68 9.37
N ALA A 6 6.84 5.54 8.92
CA ALA A 6 7.56 4.28 8.97
C ALA A 6 8.65 4.21 7.89
N VAL A 7 8.35 4.65 6.68
CA VAL A 7 9.24 4.56 5.51
C VAL A 7 9.93 5.90 5.27
N GLN A 8 11.21 6.00 5.63
CA GLN A 8 11.97 7.26 5.62
C GLN A 8 12.19 7.83 4.21
N GLU A 9 12.16 6.97 3.19
CA GLU A 9 12.30 7.34 1.79
C GLU A 9 11.08 8.15 1.31
N ILE A 10 9.93 8.03 1.98
CA ILE A 10 8.71 8.75 1.63
C ILE A 10 8.57 9.95 2.58
N GLN A 11 8.89 11.14 2.08
CA GLN A 11 8.74 12.38 2.84
C GLN A 11 7.40 13.04 2.51
N ILE A 12 6.48 13.05 3.47
CA ILE A 12 5.12 13.58 3.23
C ILE A 12 5.10 15.07 2.86
N SER A 13 6.08 15.86 3.30
CA SER A 13 6.25 17.26 2.89
C SER A 13 6.52 17.39 1.40
N SER A 14 7.36 16.51 0.84
CA SER A 14 7.65 16.48 -0.60
C SER A 14 6.41 16.06 -1.40
N LEU A 15 5.63 15.12 -0.86
CA LEU A 15 4.35 14.71 -1.45
C LEU A 15 3.29 15.83 -1.42
N LYS A 16 3.26 16.63 -0.36
CA LYS A 16 2.42 17.83 -0.28
C LYS A 16 2.80 18.84 -1.37
N ASN A 17 4.10 19.11 -1.54
CA ASN A 17 4.56 20.02 -2.58
C ASN A 17 4.21 19.50 -3.97
N PHE A 18 4.37 18.20 -4.22
CA PHE A 18 3.95 17.56 -5.47
C PHE A 18 2.47 17.80 -5.78
N LEU A 19 1.57 17.63 -4.79
CA LEU A 19 0.15 17.88 -4.97
C LEU A 19 -0.18 19.38 -5.20
N LEU A 20 0.49 20.28 -4.47
CA LEU A 20 0.37 21.73 -4.65
C LEU A 20 0.80 22.17 -6.06
N GLU A 21 1.90 21.62 -6.57
CA GLU A 21 2.43 21.93 -7.90
C GLU A 21 1.59 21.31 -9.02
N THR A 22 1.02 20.11 -8.80
CA THR A 22 0.28 19.37 -9.83
C THR A 22 -1.19 19.79 -9.94
N PHE A 23 -1.84 20.07 -8.81
CA PHE A 23 -3.30 20.31 -8.75
C PHE A 23 -3.67 21.68 -8.18
N HIS A 24 -2.71 22.46 -7.68
CA HIS A 24 -2.97 23.71 -6.96
C HIS A 24 -3.96 23.54 -5.79
N ALA A 25 -4.01 22.32 -5.22
CA ALA A 25 -4.91 21.96 -4.14
C ALA A 25 -4.39 22.43 -2.78
N ASP A 26 -5.28 22.84 -1.87
CA ASP A 26 -4.89 23.02 -0.47
C ASP A 26 -4.66 21.64 0.19
N VAL A 27 -3.51 21.49 0.83
CA VAL A 27 -3.07 20.21 1.38
C VAL A 27 -2.66 20.37 2.83
N GLU A 28 -3.47 19.82 3.72
CA GLU A 28 -3.16 19.67 5.14
C GLU A 28 -2.42 18.35 5.39
N ILE A 29 -1.34 18.39 6.17
CA ILE A 29 -0.66 17.20 6.70
C ILE A 29 -1.16 16.99 8.12
N LYS A 30 -1.85 15.87 8.34
CA LYS A 30 -2.31 15.41 9.65
C LYS A 30 -1.39 14.31 10.18
N LYS A 31 -1.36 14.15 11.51
CA LYS A 31 -0.62 13.06 12.17
C LYS A 31 -1.17 11.69 11.74
N CYS A 32 -0.38 10.64 11.95
CA CYS A 32 -0.78 9.26 11.73
C CYS A 32 -2.17 8.98 12.32
N VAL A 33 -3.05 8.38 11.51
CA VAL A 33 -4.43 8.05 11.94
C VAL A 33 -4.46 6.98 13.03
N PHE A 34 -3.37 6.22 13.20
CA PHE A 34 -3.24 5.18 14.23
C PHE A 34 -2.72 5.72 15.58
N ASN A 35 -2.35 7.01 15.65
CA ASN A 35 -1.93 7.61 16.90
C ASN A 35 -3.11 7.80 17.86
N ASN A 36 -2.90 7.47 19.14
CA ASN A 36 -3.87 7.71 20.22
C ASN A 36 -5.25 7.08 20.01
N LEU A 37 -5.34 6.00 19.24
CA LEU A 37 -6.58 5.23 19.12
C LEU A 37 -6.98 4.64 20.48
N ASP A 38 -8.29 4.55 20.74
CA ASP A 38 -8.80 3.85 21.91
C ASP A 38 -8.62 2.33 21.77
N GLY A 39 -8.70 1.62 22.91
CA GLY A 39 -8.51 0.17 22.96
C GLY A 39 -9.49 -0.61 22.07
N LYS A 40 -10.75 -0.19 21.97
CA LYS A 40 -11.77 -0.86 21.16
C LYS A 40 -11.49 -0.67 19.67
N THR A 41 -11.02 0.52 19.27
CA THR A 41 -10.65 0.79 17.88
C THR A 41 -9.44 -0.04 17.47
N MET A 42 -8.42 -0.16 18.33
CA MET A 42 -7.28 -1.06 18.07
C MET A 42 -7.70 -2.53 18.01
N GLU A 43 -8.61 -2.98 18.88
CA GLU A 43 -9.18 -4.33 18.80
C GLU A 43 -9.92 -4.57 17.48
N ARG A 44 -10.67 -3.58 16.99
CA ARG A 44 -11.33 -3.67 15.68
C ARG A 44 -10.32 -3.82 14.54
N ILE A 45 -9.23 -3.05 14.54
CA ILE A 45 -8.16 -3.15 13.52
C ILE A 45 -7.51 -4.54 13.58
N SER A 46 -7.23 -5.03 14.78
CA SER A 46 -6.69 -6.39 15.00
C SER A 46 -7.64 -7.47 14.44
N GLY A 47 -8.95 -7.25 14.55
CA GLY A 47 -10.00 -8.11 13.97
C GLY A 47 -10.11 -8.06 12.44
N CYS A 48 -9.39 -7.17 11.75
CA CYS A 48 -9.35 -7.10 10.28
C CYS A 48 -8.28 -8.01 9.66
N ARG A 49 -7.52 -8.76 10.46
CA ARG A 49 -6.45 -9.63 9.96
C ARG A 49 -6.98 -10.76 9.08
N ILE A 50 -6.21 -11.09 8.05
CA ILE A 50 -6.46 -12.22 7.15
C ILE A 50 -5.56 -13.38 7.57
N PHE A 51 -6.15 -14.55 7.81
CA PHE A 51 -5.42 -15.78 8.14
C PHE A 51 -5.49 -16.84 7.05
N ASP A 52 -6.54 -16.84 6.24
CA ASP A 52 -6.68 -17.74 5.09
C ASP A 52 -6.95 -16.88 3.84
N PRO A 53 -5.93 -16.67 2.99
CA PRO A 53 -6.09 -15.81 1.83
C PRO A 53 -6.99 -16.43 0.75
N LYS A 54 -7.43 -17.70 0.87
CA LYS A 54 -8.33 -18.34 -0.10
C LYS A 54 -9.80 -18.20 0.28
N MET A 55 -10.09 -17.77 1.49
CA MET A 55 -11.45 -17.59 1.97
C MET A 55 -11.83 -16.10 1.98
N PRO A 56 -13.09 -15.74 1.69
CA PRO A 56 -13.57 -14.38 1.90
C PRO A 56 -13.40 -13.93 3.35
N PHE A 57 -13.45 -12.61 3.58
CA PHE A 57 -13.28 -12.05 4.92
C PHE A 57 -14.19 -12.74 5.93
N LYS A 58 -13.58 -13.19 7.03
CA LYS A 58 -14.28 -13.74 8.18
C LYS A 58 -13.81 -12.99 9.40
N LYS A 59 -14.69 -12.15 9.93
CA LYS A 59 -14.45 -11.47 11.19
C LYS A 59 -14.15 -12.50 12.28
N HIS A 60 -12.99 -12.39 12.91
CA HIS A 60 -12.64 -13.15 14.10
C HIS A 60 -12.61 -12.24 15.32
N LEU A 61 -12.61 -12.86 16.50
CA LEU A 61 -12.32 -12.15 17.74
C LEU A 61 -10.81 -12.28 17.98
N PRO A 62 -10.05 -11.17 17.94
CA PRO A 62 -8.62 -11.23 18.14
C PRO A 62 -8.30 -11.65 19.57
N ASN A 63 -7.31 -12.52 19.72
CA ASN A 63 -6.81 -12.92 21.02
C ASN A 63 -5.90 -11.84 21.62
N LYS A 64 -5.50 -12.01 22.89
CA LYS A 64 -4.68 -11.03 23.60
C LYS A 64 -3.35 -10.71 22.89
N GLN A 65 -2.67 -11.70 22.31
CA GLN A 65 -1.40 -11.49 21.61
C GLN A 65 -1.60 -10.65 20.34
N GLU A 66 -2.69 -10.88 19.61
CA GLU A 66 -3.02 -10.10 18.42
C GLU A 66 -3.36 -8.65 18.76
N ILE A 67 -4.09 -8.44 19.85
CA ILE A 67 -4.43 -7.10 20.35
C ILE A 67 -3.18 -6.37 20.85
N ASP A 68 -2.32 -7.06 21.61
CA ASP A 68 -1.08 -6.49 22.13
C ASP A 68 -0.10 -6.16 20.99
N PHE A 69 -0.02 -7.03 19.97
CA PHE A 69 0.71 -6.75 18.74
C PHE A 69 0.18 -5.47 18.05
N GLU A 70 -1.13 -5.37 17.82
CA GLU A 70 -1.74 -4.22 17.16
C GLU A 70 -1.52 -2.92 17.96
N LYS A 71 -1.66 -2.97 19.29
CA LYS A 71 -1.36 -1.85 20.19
C LYS A 71 0.09 -1.38 20.07
N ASN A 72 1.04 -2.31 19.94
CA ASN A 72 2.45 -1.96 19.78
C ASN A 72 2.70 -1.35 18.40
N VAL A 73 2.14 -1.92 17.33
CA VAL A 73 2.28 -1.39 15.97
C VAL A 73 1.64 0.00 15.83
N CYS A 74 0.46 0.23 16.41
CA CYS A 74 -0.17 1.56 16.37
C CYS A 74 0.65 2.63 17.12
N LYS A 75 1.46 2.24 18.12
CA LYS A 75 2.37 3.14 18.84
C LYS A 75 3.68 3.39 18.09
N ASP A 76 4.23 2.34 17.48
CA ASP A 76 5.45 2.39 16.68
C ASP A 76 5.26 1.54 15.42
N THR A 77 4.87 2.19 14.34
CA THR A 77 4.50 1.50 13.10
C THR A 77 5.71 0.81 12.47
N LYS A 78 6.94 1.23 12.76
CA LYS A 78 8.17 0.57 12.31
C LYS A 78 8.28 -0.89 12.77
N LEU A 79 7.53 -1.29 13.79
CA LEU A 79 7.45 -2.70 14.21
C LEU A 79 6.91 -3.62 13.12
N MET A 80 6.16 -3.12 12.14
CA MET A 80 5.73 -3.92 10.99
C MET A 80 6.91 -4.43 10.15
N GLU A 81 8.04 -3.71 10.08
CA GLU A 81 9.25 -4.15 9.36
C GLU A 81 9.88 -5.40 9.98
N LYS A 82 9.55 -5.71 11.24
CA LYS A 82 10.04 -6.89 11.97
C LYS A 82 9.15 -8.12 11.76
N THR A 83 8.04 -7.99 11.03
CA THR A 83 7.14 -9.11 10.71
C THR A 83 7.71 -9.96 9.58
N ILE A 84 7.11 -11.12 9.33
CA ILE A 84 7.51 -11.98 8.22
C ILE A 84 7.00 -11.35 6.92
N MET A 85 7.93 -11.06 6.02
CA MET A 85 7.63 -10.53 4.69
C MET A 85 7.22 -11.64 3.72
N VAL A 86 6.51 -11.28 2.66
CA VAL A 86 5.94 -12.25 1.69
C VAL A 86 7.02 -13.14 1.09
N GLU A 87 8.23 -12.61 0.86
CA GLU A 87 9.35 -13.36 0.30
C GLU A 87 10.00 -14.37 1.25
N ASP A 88 9.95 -14.09 2.56
CA ASP A 88 10.58 -14.86 3.62
C ASP A 88 9.60 -15.86 4.24
N ALA A 89 8.31 -15.67 4.00
CA ALA A 89 7.25 -16.54 4.49
C ALA A 89 7.37 -17.96 3.92
N GLY A 90 7.40 -18.95 4.82
CA GLY A 90 7.25 -20.36 4.44
C GLY A 90 5.81 -20.67 4.04
N ARG A 91 4.85 -19.99 4.66
CA ARG A 91 3.42 -20.03 4.33
C ARG A 91 2.87 -18.61 4.35
N ILE A 92 2.00 -18.29 3.40
CA ILE A 92 1.45 -16.94 3.25
C ILE A 92 0.67 -16.49 4.50
N GLU A 93 0.11 -17.45 5.23
CA GLU A 93 -0.64 -17.26 6.49
C GLU A 93 0.25 -16.75 7.64
N ASP A 94 1.58 -16.85 7.51
CA ASP A 94 2.54 -16.31 8.48
C ASP A 94 2.76 -14.79 8.29
N VAL A 95 2.33 -14.22 7.17
CA VAL A 95 2.42 -12.77 6.86
C VAL A 95 1.28 -12.01 7.53
N VAL A 96 1.59 -10.86 8.14
CA VAL A 96 0.57 -10.00 8.73
C VAL A 96 -0.13 -9.19 7.63
N MET A 97 -1.29 -9.68 7.19
CA MET A 97 -2.14 -9.05 6.19
C MET A 97 -3.46 -8.57 6.80
N TYR A 98 -4.03 -7.52 6.22
CA TYR A 98 -5.32 -6.95 6.65
C TYR A 98 -6.30 -6.87 5.49
N ASP A 99 -7.57 -7.12 5.76
CA ASP A 99 -8.63 -6.78 4.82
C ASP A 99 -8.71 -5.26 4.68
N GLY A 100 -8.44 -4.80 3.46
CA GLY A 100 -8.29 -3.39 3.15
C GLY A 100 -9.60 -2.60 3.31
N PHE A 101 -10.75 -3.20 3.00
CA PHE A 101 -12.04 -2.52 3.14
C PHE A 101 -12.48 -2.46 4.61
N GLU A 102 -12.21 -3.50 5.38
CA GLU A 102 -12.51 -3.50 6.82
C GLU A 102 -11.64 -2.48 7.58
N VAL A 103 -10.34 -2.42 7.26
CA VAL A 103 -9.45 -1.37 7.80
C VAL A 103 -9.90 0.01 7.36
N GLN A 104 -10.26 0.20 6.08
CA GLN A 104 -10.76 1.47 5.57
C GLN A 104 -12.02 1.93 6.30
N ASN A 105 -12.97 1.04 6.58
CA ASN A 105 -14.17 1.37 7.33
C ASN A 105 -13.86 1.85 8.74
N ILE A 106 -12.84 1.29 9.40
CA ILE A 106 -12.42 1.76 10.72
C ILE A 106 -11.78 3.16 10.62
N ILE A 107 -10.85 3.34 9.68
CA ILE A 107 -10.19 4.62 9.43
C ILE A 107 -11.21 5.71 9.08
N TYR A 108 -12.22 5.40 8.27
CA TYR A 108 -13.32 6.30 7.93
C TYR A 108 -14.03 6.81 9.19
N ASN A 109 -14.37 5.92 10.12
CA ASN A 109 -15.02 6.31 11.38
C ASN A 109 -14.12 7.23 12.20
N VAL A 110 -12.83 6.89 12.36
CA VAL A 110 -11.86 7.71 13.11
C VAL A 110 -11.68 9.11 12.50
N ILE A 111 -11.65 9.19 11.16
CA ILE A 111 -11.50 10.46 10.46
C ILE A 111 -12.76 11.31 10.60
N THR A 112 -13.94 10.73 10.35
CA THR A 112 -15.22 11.46 10.35
C THR A 112 -15.68 11.95 11.71
N GLU A 113 -15.19 11.33 12.79
CA GLU A 113 -15.34 11.86 14.16
C GLU A 113 -14.67 13.25 14.33
N ASN A 114 -13.59 13.51 13.59
CA ASN A 114 -12.80 14.75 13.70
C ASN A 114 -13.00 15.72 12.53
N ASP A 115 -13.35 15.20 11.35
CA ASP A 115 -13.51 15.95 10.10
C ASP A 115 -14.61 15.30 9.27
N SER A 116 -15.82 15.87 9.37
CA SER A 116 -17.02 15.35 8.71
C SER A 116 -17.30 15.99 7.36
N ASN A 117 -16.41 16.84 6.84
CA ASN A 117 -16.62 17.51 5.55
C ASN A 117 -16.47 16.50 4.40
N PRO A 118 -17.55 16.16 3.68
CA PRO A 118 -17.51 15.16 2.61
C PRO A 118 -16.69 15.61 1.38
N ASN A 119 -16.39 16.91 1.28
CA ASN A 119 -15.61 17.48 0.18
C ASN A 119 -14.09 17.34 0.40
N ASN A 120 -13.66 16.82 1.55
CA ASN A 120 -12.24 16.57 1.81
C ASN A 120 -11.85 15.18 1.28
N LEU A 121 -10.82 15.13 0.42
CA LEU A 121 -10.16 13.87 0.09
C LEU A 121 -9.13 13.52 1.17
N HIS A 122 -9.43 12.48 1.93
CA HIS A 122 -8.51 11.94 2.92
C HIS A 122 -7.62 10.89 2.27
N ILE A 123 -6.30 11.04 2.41
CA ILE A 123 -5.31 10.07 1.92
C ILE A 123 -4.46 9.65 3.10
N VAL A 124 -4.47 8.35 3.40
CA VAL A 124 -3.78 7.74 4.53
C VAL A 124 -2.63 6.88 4.00
N PHE A 125 -1.42 7.22 4.43
CA PHE A 125 -0.28 6.32 4.25
C PHE A 125 -0.23 5.32 5.39
N THR A 126 0.11 4.06 5.08
CA THR A 126 0.35 3.04 6.10
C THR A 126 1.34 1.99 5.65
N ASN A 127 2.11 1.41 6.56
CA ASN A 127 2.97 0.26 6.28
C ASN A 127 2.28 -1.10 6.54
N LYS A 128 0.99 -1.10 6.88
CA LYS A 128 0.18 -2.33 6.89
C LYS A 128 0.00 -2.84 5.48
N LEU A 129 0.23 -4.14 5.25
CA LEU A 129 -0.08 -4.78 3.98
C LEU A 129 -1.59 -4.98 3.86
N THR A 130 -2.23 -4.11 3.07
CA THR A 130 -3.67 -4.17 2.79
C THR A 130 -3.95 -5.08 1.62
N CYS A 131 -4.97 -5.92 1.74
CA CYS A 131 -5.38 -6.85 0.70
C CYS A 131 -6.89 -6.73 0.42
N THR A 132 -7.31 -7.10 -0.79
CA THR A 132 -8.74 -7.22 -1.14
C THR A 132 -9.01 -8.62 -1.67
N TYR A 133 -10.15 -9.20 -1.30
CA TYR A 133 -10.59 -10.48 -1.84
C TYR A 133 -11.14 -10.31 -3.25
N ASP A 134 -10.64 -11.10 -4.20
CA ASP A 134 -11.19 -11.18 -5.55
C ASP A 134 -12.00 -12.47 -5.69
N THR A 135 -13.30 -12.33 -5.95
CA THR A 135 -14.21 -13.46 -6.12
C THR A 135 -13.97 -14.21 -7.43
N ALA A 136 -13.32 -13.58 -8.43
CA ALA A 136 -13.07 -14.20 -9.73
C ALA A 136 -12.02 -15.31 -9.65
N ASP A 137 -10.97 -15.13 -8.83
CA ASP A 137 -9.95 -16.16 -8.57
C ASP A 137 -9.96 -16.69 -7.12
N SER A 138 -10.97 -16.29 -6.34
CA SER A 138 -11.27 -16.79 -4.99
C SER A 138 -10.08 -16.68 -4.03
N ARG A 139 -9.39 -15.54 -4.06
CA ARG A 139 -8.29 -15.26 -3.13
C ARG A 139 -8.06 -13.77 -2.87
N TYR A 140 -7.34 -13.49 -1.80
CA TYR A 140 -6.82 -12.18 -1.48
C TYR A 140 -5.65 -11.80 -2.37
N HIS A 141 -5.65 -10.53 -2.79
CA HIS A 141 -4.54 -9.88 -3.48
C HIS A 141 -4.05 -8.72 -2.64
N GLY A 142 -2.74 -8.60 -2.48
CA GLY A 142 -2.13 -7.39 -1.96
C GLY A 142 -2.54 -6.17 -2.80
N ARG A 143 -2.75 -5.05 -2.14
CA ARG A 143 -3.07 -3.77 -2.78
C ARG A 143 -2.12 -2.70 -2.29
N THR A 144 -1.54 -1.98 -3.23
CA THR A 144 -0.80 -0.77 -2.94
C THR A 144 -1.72 0.40 -2.62
N VAL A 145 -2.86 0.50 -3.31
CA VAL A 145 -3.79 1.60 -3.15
C VAL A 145 -5.24 1.10 -3.13
N ILE A 146 -6.04 1.69 -2.25
CA ILE A 146 -7.51 1.62 -2.23
C ILE A 146 -7.99 3.06 -2.41
N CYS A 147 -8.63 3.36 -3.54
CA CYS A 147 -8.86 4.75 -3.95
C CYS A 147 -10.13 5.39 -3.35
N SER A 148 -11.07 4.61 -2.80
CA SER A 148 -12.25 5.15 -2.09
C SER A 148 -11.85 6.08 -0.95
N ASN A 149 -12.66 7.09 -0.61
CA ASN A 149 -12.33 8.08 0.43
C ASN A 149 -12.73 7.55 1.84
N PRO A 150 -11.81 7.43 2.82
CA PRO A 150 -10.39 7.80 2.78
C PRO A 150 -9.54 6.83 1.96
N ALA A 151 -8.76 7.36 1.03
CA ALA A 151 -7.85 6.57 0.22
C ALA A 151 -6.73 6.02 1.11
N ILE A 152 -6.37 4.75 0.91
CA ILE A 152 -5.28 4.10 1.63
C ILE A 152 -4.16 3.81 0.65
N ILE A 153 -2.95 4.25 0.97
CA ILE A 153 -1.72 3.91 0.24
C ILE A 153 -0.84 3.09 1.18
N SER A 154 -0.72 1.80 0.89
CA SER A 154 0.13 0.86 1.61
C SER A 154 1.57 0.93 1.09
N THR A 155 2.49 1.43 1.91
CA THR A 155 3.92 1.49 1.55
C THR A 155 4.54 0.10 1.41
N THR A 156 4.13 -0.85 2.25
CA THR A 156 4.47 -2.27 2.12
C THR A 156 3.84 -2.86 0.85
N GLY A 157 2.60 -2.47 0.52
CA GLY A 157 1.93 -2.83 -0.72
C GLY A 157 2.70 -2.38 -1.97
N MET A 158 3.38 -1.22 -1.95
CA MET A 158 4.22 -0.78 -3.08
C MET A 158 5.28 -1.79 -3.46
N ILE A 159 5.77 -2.57 -2.50
CA ILE A 159 6.83 -3.56 -2.65
C ILE A 159 6.23 -4.94 -2.93
N GLU A 160 5.30 -5.37 -2.08
CA GLU A 160 4.86 -6.77 -2.03
C GLU A 160 3.61 -7.07 -2.87
N ALA A 161 2.77 -6.08 -3.17
CA ALA A 161 1.54 -6.30 -3.94
C ALA A 161 1.81 -6.60 -5.43
N PRO A 162 2.60 -5.79 -6.18
CA PRO A 162 2.92 -6.11 -7.55
C PRO A 162 3.93 -7.26 -7.61
N ALA A 163 3.66 -8.26 -8.46
CA ALA A 163 4.49 -9.44 -8.60
C ALA A 163 5.90 -9.10 -9.13
N ARG A 164 6.92 -9.75 -8.58
CA ARG A 164 8.30 -9.65 -9.08
C ARG A 164 8.43 -10.38 -10.43
N PRO A 165 9.53 -10.16 -11.19
CA PRO A 165 9.77 -10.90 -12.44
C PRO A 165 9.68 -12.41 -12.23
N ARG A 166 9.11 -13.13 -13.21
CA ARG A 166 8.90 -14.58 -13.09
C ARG A 166 10.23 -15.33 -12.96
N GLU A 167 11.24 -14.86 -13.67
CA GLU A 167 12.60 -15.42 -13.70
C GLU A 167 13.24 -15.38 -12.31
N TYR A 168 12.99 -14.32 -11.54
CA TYR A 168 13.44 -14.22 -10.15
C TYR A 168 12.87 -15.34 -9.29
N TYR A 169 11.56 -15.63 -9.40
CA TYR A 169 10.94 -16.71 -8.64
C TYR A 169 11.50 -18.09 -9.00
N PHE A 170 11.75 -18.34 -10.29
CA PHE A 170 12.35 -19.61 -10.72
C PHE A 170 13.76 -19.81 -10.14
N GLU A 171 14.61 -18.78 -10.18
CA GLU A 171 15.95 -18.85 -9.62
C GLU A 171 15.93 -18.97 -8.09
N ALA A 172 15.11 -18.18 -7.41
CA ALA A 172 14.97 -18.24 -5.95
C ALA A 172 14.46 -19.61 -5.48
N MET A 173 13.49 -20.20 -6.19
CA MET A 173 12.98 -21.55 -5.90
C MET A 173 14.05 -22.62 -6.10
N LYS A 174 14.87 -22.51 -7.15
CA LYS A 174 16.00 -23.41 -7.40
C LYS A 174 17.02 -23.35 -6.26
N CYS A 175 17.41 -22.15 -5.83
CA CYS A 175 18.30 -21.95 -4.68
C CYS A 175 17.72 -22.55 -3.39
N LYS A 176 16.46 -22.23 -3.05
CA LYS A 176 15.78 -22.78 -1.86
C LYS A 176 15.75 -24.32 -1.87
N THR A 177 15.46 -24.93 -3.02
CA THR A 177 15.43 -26.41 -3.18
C THR A 177 16.80 -27.05 -2.98
N GLN A 178 17.88 -26.31 -3.28
CA GLN A 178 19.26 -26.75 -3.07
C GLN A 178 19.80 -26.41 -1.67
N GLY A 179 18.97 -25.84 -0.78
CA GLY A 179 19.41 -25.36 0.54
C GLY A 179 20.37 -24.17 0.47
N LEU A 180 20.40 -23.47 -0.66
CA LEU A 180 21.24 -22.29 -0.88
C LEU A 180 20.47 -21.01 -0.52
N ASP A 181 21.21 -20.01 -0.07
CA ASP A 181 20.68 -18.68 0.18
C ASP A 181 20.26 -17.99 -1.13
N ILE A 182 19.18 -17.20 -1.07
CA ILE A 182 18.64 -16.45 -2.21
C ILE A 182 19.30 -15.06 -2.36
N GLN A 183 20.17 -14.65 -1.44
CA GLN A 183 20.80 -13.32 -1.47
C GLN A 183 21.56 -13.05 -2.78
N ASP A 184 22.24 -14.04 -3.34
CA ASP A 184 22.94 -13.85 -4.61
C ASP A 184 21.98 -13.73 -5.81
N VAL A 185 20.84 -14.43 -5.77
CA VAL A 185 19.75 -14.22 -6.74
C VAL A 185 19.23 -12.79 -6.63
N LYS A 186 18.95 -12.29 -5.41
CA LYS A 186 18.51 -10.90 -5.21
C LYS A 186 19.49 -9.90 -5.80
N LYS A 187 20.80 -10.06 -5.60
CA LYS A 187 21.83 -9.20 -6.19
C LYS A 187 21.77 -9.16 -7.71
N ASN A 188 21.55 -10.30 -8.38
CA ASN A 188 21.43 -10.37 -9.85
C ASN A 188 20.19 -9.64 -10.41
N TYR A 189 19.22 -9.35 -9.55
CA TYR A 189 18.00 -8.63 -9.89
C TYR A 189 17.94 -7.24 -9.25
N ALA A 190 19.04 -6.75 -8.66
CA ALA A 190 19.12 -5.42 -8.08
C ALA A 190 18.64 -4.35 -9.09
N GLY A 191 17.71 -3.50 -8.66
CA GLY A 191 17.09 -2.47 -9.49
C GLY A 191 15.96 -2.94 -10.41
N LYS A 192 15.72 -4.25 -10.58
CA LYS A 192 14.63 -4.78 -11.45
C LYS A 192 13.26 -4.85 -10.76
N PHE A 193 13.22 -4.75 -9.44
CA PHE A 193 12.03 -4.59 -8.62
C PHE A 193 12.37 -3.72 -7.41
N LEU A 194 11.36 -3.24 -6.68
CA LEU A 194 11.54 -2.49 -5.43
C LEU A 194 11.86 -3.42 -4.26
N ASP A 195 12.71 -2.95 -3.38
CA ASP A 195 12.98 -3.58 -2.08
C ASP A 195 12.61 -2.59 -0.95
N TYR A 196 12.61 -3.06 0.28
CA TYR A 196 12.49 -2.19 1.45
C TYR A 196 13.65 -1.18 1.45
N HIS A 197 13.34 0.05 1.86
CA HIS A 197 14.28 1.19 1.85
C HIS A 197 14.80 1.60 0.45
N ASP A 198 14.08 1.25 -0.62
CA ASP A 198 14.41 1.71 -1.95
C ASP A 198 14.07 3.20 -2.13
N LYS A 199 15.07 4.00 -2.50
CA LYS A 199 14.92 5.45 -2.71
C LYS A 199 13.85 5.82 -3.75
N ARG A 200 13.54 4.90 -4.68
CA ARG A 200 12.53 5.06 -5.72
C ARG A 200 11.10 5.09 -5.16
N LEU A 201 10.87 4.61 -3.92
CA LEU A 201 9.57 4.65 -3.25
C LEU A 201 9.00 6.07 -3.17
N SER A 202 9.85 7.08 -2.98
CA SER A 202 9.45 8.51 -3.01
C SER A 202 8.69 8.88 -4.29
N LYS A 203 9.27 8.59 -5.45
CA LYS A 203 8.69 8.91 -6.76
C LYS A 203 7.46 8.05 -7.09
N ILE A 204 7.44 6.82 -6.58
CA ILE A 204 6.32 5.91 -6.77
C ILE A 204 5.12 6.33 -5.91
N ALA A 205 5.35 6.84 -4.70
CA ALA A 205 4.29 7.37 -3.84
C ALA A 205 3.53 8.53 -4.50
N GLU A 206 4.22 9.43 -5.20
CA GLU A 206 3.55 10.46 -6.04
C GLU A 206 2.61 9.85 -7.09
N GLY A 207 2.97 8.72 -7.69
CA GLY A 207 2.14 8.01 -8.67
C GLY A 207 0.85 7.49 -8.07
N TYR A 208 0.93 6.89 -6.89
CA TYR A 208 -0.25 6.42 -6.17
C TYR A 208 -1.11 7.57 -5.62
N LEU A 209 -0.50 8.73 -5.31
CA LEU A 209 -1.26 9.96 -5.05
C LEU A 209 -2.04 10.41 -6.27
N LEU A 210 -1.44 10.40 -7.46
CA LEU A 210 -2.17 10.69 -8.69
C LEU A 210 -3.36 9.74 -8.85
N GLN A 211 -3.17 8.43 -8.62
CA GLN A 211 -4.28 7.46 -8.70
C GLN A 211 -5.42 7.77 -7.72
N ALA A 212 -5.11 8.08 -6.46
CA ALA A 212 -6.11 8.45 -5.46
C ALA A 212 -6.86 9.75 -5.83
N VAL A 213 -6.14 10.78 -6.27
CA VAL A 213 -6.73 12.08 -6.64
C VAL A 213 -7.57 11.97 -7.92
N PHE A 214 -7.07 11.31 -8.96
CA PHE A 214 -7.81 11.11 -10.21
C PHE A 214 -9.09 10.30 -9.99
N TYR A 215 -9.05 9.28 -9.15
CA TYR A 215 -10.25 8.53 -8.79
C TYR A 215 -11.26 9.40 -8.06
N TYR A 216 -10.82 10.23 -7.12
CA TYR A 216 -11.70 11.18 -6.43
C TYR A 216 -12.35 12.18 -7.39
N MET A 217 -11.59 12.69 -8.37
CA MET A 217 -12.07 13.68 -9.35
C MET A 217 -13.00 13.08 -10.40
N THR A 218 -12.74 11.85 -10.86
CA THR A 218 -13.36 11.32 -12.08
C THR A 218 -14.16 10.04 -11.86
N GLY A 219 -13.93 9.31 -10.76
CA GLY A 219 -14.45 7.96 -10.54
C GLY A 219 -13.76 6.87 -11.38
N ASP A 220 -12.88 7.22 -12.33
CA ASP A 220 -12.10 6.25 -13.11
C ASP A 220 -10.97 5.69 -12.24
N VAL A 221 -10.97 4.37 -12.04
CA VAL A 221 -10.06 3.71 -11.08
C VAL A 221 -8.60 3.75 -11.53
N PHE A 222 -8.31 3.30 -12.77
CA PHE A 222 -6.95 3.18 -13.28
C PHE A 222 -6.90 3.32 -14.80
N CYS A 223 -5.71 3.66 -15.32
CA CYS A 223 -5.43 3.67 -16.75
C CYS A 223 -4.94 2.31 -17.24
N GLY A 224 -5.49 1.82 -18.35
CA GLY A 224 -5.01 0.59 -19.01
C GLY A 224 -3.69 0.76 -19.79
N SER A 225 -3.21 1.99 -19.99
CA SER A 225 -1.95 2.24 -20.71
C SER A 225 -0.75 2.03 -19.79
N LEU A 226 0.19 1.19 -20.24
CA LEU A 226 1.47 0.97 -19.56
C LEU A 226 2.33 2.24 -19.46
N ASP A 227 2.14 3.18 -20.38
CA ASP A 227 2.90 4.43 -20.46
C ASP A 227 2.24 5.58 -19.67
N CYS A 228 1.28 5.29 -18.81
CA CYS A 228 0.64 6.28 -17.96
C CYS A 228 0.99 6.03 -16.49
N ARG A 229 1.31 7.08 -15.72
CA ARG A 229 1.48 6.97 -14.26
C ARG A 229 0.22 6.48 -13.52
N LEU A 230 -0.96 6.53 -14.15
CA LEU A 230 -2.17 5.95 -13.58
C LEU A 230 -2.33 4.45 -13.89
N ASN A 231 -1.30 3.80 -14.45
CA ASN A 231 -1.36 2.37 -14.75
C ASN A 231 -1.59 1.50 -13.51
N ASN A 232 -2.51 0.54 -13.61
CA ASN A 232 -2.69 -0.51 -12.59
C ASN A 232 -1.65 -1.62 -12.76
N ALA A 233 -0.42 -1.35 -12.37
CA ALA A 233 0.67 -2.30 -12.53
C ALA A 233 0.51 -3.51 -11.59
N HIS A 234 0.34 -4.70 -12.16
CA HIS A 234 0.33 -5.96 -11.40
C HIS A 234 1.72 -6.59 -11.28
N TRP A 235 2.68 -6.11 -12.06
CA TRP A 235 4.08 -6.54 -12.05
C TRP A 235 5.00 -5.38 -11.70
N GLN A 236 6.03 -5.63 -10.90
CA GLN A 236 7.08 -4.67 -10.54
C GLN A 236 7.73 -4.04 -11.79
N LYS A 237 7.93 -4.83 -12.85
CA LYS A 237 8.45 -4.32 -14.13
C LYS A 237 7.58 -3.21 -14.72
N ASP A 238 6.26 -3.41 -14.70
CA ASP A 238 5.28 -2.47 -15.26
C ASP A 238 5.12 -1.24 -14.36
N LEU A 239 5.20 -1.44 -13.03
CA LEU A 239 5.23 -0.38 -12.04
C LEU A 239 6.44 0.54 -12.27
N LEU A 240 7.64 -0.03 -12.35
CA LEU A 240 8.86 0.75 -12.59
C LEU A 240 8.84 1.43 -13.96
N HIS A 241 8.28 0.79 -14.98
CA HIS A 241 8.14 1.39 -16.30
C HIS A 241 7.22 2.62 -16.27
N SER A 242 5.99 2.46 -15.78
CA SER A 242 4.99 3.53 -15.74
C SER A 242 5.41 4.69 -14.82
N GLN A 243 5.92 4.38 -13.62
CA GLN A 243 6.23 5.38 -12.60
C GLN A 243 7.57 6.10 -12.78
N LEU A 244 8.59 5.39 -13.28
CA LEU A 244 9.96 5.92 -13.31
C LEU A 244 10.49 6.12 -14.72
N LYS A 245 10.34 5.13 -15.60
CA LYS A 245 10.87 5.22 -16.97
C LYS A 245 10.06 6.21 -17.82
N ILE A 246 8.74 6.11 -17.77
CA ILE A 246 7.85 7.05 -18.45
C ILE A 246 7.59 8.25 -17.55
N GLY A 247 7.13 8.02 -16.33
CA GLY A 247 7.00 9.06 -15.31
C GLY A 247 6.07 10.21 -15.69
N LYS A 248 5.11 9.97 -16.61
CA LYS A 248 4.15 10.96 -17.11
C LYS A 248 2.73 10.39 -17.20
N LEU A 249 1.74 11.28 -17.24
CA LEU A 249 0.37 10.93 -17.60
C LEU A 249 0.27 10.73 -19.12
N CYS A 250 -0.62 9.87 -19.58
CA CYS A 250 -0.97 9.83 -21.00
C CYS A 250 -1.80 11.06 -21.39
N ASN A 251 -1.89 11.36 -22.68
CA ASN A 251 -2.59 12.55 -23.19
C ASN A 251 -4.02 12.69 -22.65
N LYS A 252 -4.78 11.59 -22.51
CA LYS A 252 -6.14 11.60 -21.92
C LYS A 252 -6.13 12.20 -20.51
N HIS A 253 -5.20 11.76 -19.66
CA HIS A 253 -5.17 12.17 -18.26
C HIS A 253 -4.44 13.49 -18.05
N GLN A 254 -3.45 13.81 -18.89
CA GLN A 254 -2.80 15.12 -18.85
C GLN A 254 -3.81 16.24 -19.19
N ALA A 255 -4.67 16.01 -20.17
CA ALA A 255 -5.73 16.95 -20.52
C ALA A 255 -6.72 17.23 -19.37
N LEU A 256 -6.80 16.38 -18.35
CA LEU A 256 -7.64 16.63 -17.17
C LEU A 256 -6.96 17.57 -16.14
N LEU A 257 -5.64 17.74 -16.21
CA LEU A 257 -4.91 18.71 -15.39
C LEU A 257 -4.78 20.06 -16.08
N ASP A 258 -4.73 20.06 -17.42
CA ASP A 258 -4.55 21.27 -18.21
C ASP A 258 -5.86 22.09 -18.35
N ASN A 259 -7.00 21.55 -17.92
CA ASN A 259 -8.32 22.18 -17.93
C ASN A 259 -8.69 22.77 -16.56
#